data_AF-A0A7X9PG19-F1
#
_entry.id   AF-A0A7X9PG19-F1
#
_cell.length_a   1.000
_cell.length_b   1.000
_cell.length_c   1.000
_cell.angle_alpha   90.00
_cell.angle_beta   90.00
_cell.angle_gamma   90.00
#
_symmetry.space_group_name_H-M   'P 1'
#
loop_
_entity.id
_entity.type
_entity.pdbx_description
1 polymer ?
#
loop_
_entity_poly.entity_id
_entity_poly.type
_entity_poly.pdbx_seq_one_letter_code
_entity_poly.pdbx_strand_id
1 'polypeptide(L)' 'MKISVILAHPNPKSFNHAIAHTAAEALKKNGHKVIFHDLYKEKFDPLLY' A
#
# COMPACT_ATOMS: atom_id res chain seq x y z
N MET A 1 -10.43 -6.95 11.19
CA MET A 1 -9.43 -7.92 10.70
C MET A 1 -8.04 -7.27 10.63
N LYS A 2 -6.97 -8.04 10.43
CA LYS A 2 -5.63 -7.51 10.09
C LYS A 2 -5.45 -7.61 8.58
N ILE A 3 -5.15 -6.50 7.90
CA ILE A 3 -5.10 -6.41 6.44
C ILE A 3 -3.76 -5.80 6.03
N SER A 4 -3.07 -6.42 5.07
CA SER A 4 -1.87 -5.87 4.44
C SER A 4 -2.24 -5.28 3.07
N VAL A 5 -1.94 -4.00 2.86
CA VAL A 5 -2.14 -3.31 1.59
C VAL A 5 -0.77 -3.10 0.97
N ILE A 6 -0.53 -3.69 -0.20
CA ILE A 6 0.77 -3.65 -0.89
C ILE A 6 0.61 -2.83 -2.16
N LEU A 7 1.37 -1.74 -2.26
CA LEU A 7 1.42 -0.85 -3.42
C LEU A 7 2.76 -1.02 -4.15
N ALA A 8 2.67 -1.30 -5.45
CA ALA A 8 3.81 -1.53 -6.33
C ALA A 8 3.77 -0.59 -7.55
N HIS A 9 3.87 0.72 -7.33
CA HIS A 9 3.89 1.70 -8.42
C HIS A 9 4.94 2.79 -8.20
N PRO A 10 5.80 3.13 -9.18
CA PRO A 10 6.94 4.04 -8.96
C PRO A 10 6.54 5.51 -8.79
N ASN A 11 5.53 5.97 -9.55
CA ASN A 11 5.13 7.38 -9.51
C ASN A 11 4.21 7.65 -8.29
N PRO A 12 4.59 8.53 -7.34
CA PRO A 12 3.80 8.85 -6.15
C PRO A 12 2.50 9.62 -6.44
N LYS A 13 2.36 10.20 -7.63
CA LYS A 13 1.15 10.90 -8.10
C LYS A 13 0.29 10.03 -9.02
N SER A 14 0.53 8.71 -9.06
CA SER A 14 -0.24 7.81 -9.92
C SER A 14 -1.64 7.57 -9.41
N PHE A 15 -2.54 7.16 -10.31
CA PHE A 15 -3.87 6.70 -9.92
C PHE A 15 -3.82 5.49 -8.98
N ASN A 16 -2.82 4.61 -9.12
CA ASN A 16 -2.61 3.48 -8.20
C ASN A 16 -2.30 3.95 -6.76
N HIS A 17 -1.52 5.02 -6.59
CA HIS A 17 -1.32 5.63 -5.28
C HIS A 17 -2.64 6.15 -4.70
N ALA A 18 -3.44 6.84 -5.52
CA ALA A 18 -4.75 7.34 -5.09
C ALA A 18 -5.66 6.18 -4.63
N ILE A 19 -5.78 5.09 -5.41
CA ILE A 19 -6.56 3.91 -5.03
C ILE A 19 -6.05 3.30 -3.73
N ALA A 20 -4.74 3.06 -3.61
CA ALA A 20 -4.16 2.39 -2.44
C ALA A 20 -4.38 3.20 -1.15
N HIS A 21 -4.23 4.53 -1.21
CA HIS A 21 -4.52 5.41 -0.10
C HIS A 21 -6.01 5.41 0.25
N THR A 22 -6.90 5.56 -0.74
CA THR A 22 -8.35 5.52 -0.51
C THR A 22 -8.80 4.19 0.10
N ALA A 23 -8.28 3.06 -0.39
CA ALA A 23 -8.57 1.75 0.16
C ALA A 23 -8.07 1.60 1.60
N ALA A 24 -6.82 1.98 1.88
CA ALA A 24 -6.26 1.91 3.23
C ALA A 24 -7.06 2.76 4.23
N GLU A 25 -7.47 3.96 3.85
CA GLU A 25 -8.29 4.83 4.70
C GLU A 25 -9.70 4.29 4.92
N ALA A 26 -10.35 3.74 3.88
CA ALA A 26 -11.65 3.10 4.03
C ALA A 26 -11.59 1.88 4.97
N LEU A 27 -10.57 1.04 4.85
CA LEU A 27 -10.37 -0.12 5.72
C LEU A 27 -10.14 0.28 7.18
N LYS A 28 -9.34 1.33 7.43
CA LYS A 28 -9.14 1.87 8.79
C LYS A 28 -10.44 2.41 9.38
N LYS A 29 -11.23 3.17 8.59
CA LYS A 29 -12.54 3.70 9.00
C LYS A 29 -13.53 2.59 9.37
N ASN A 30 -13.43 1.43 8.72
CA ASN A 30 -14.22 0.25 9.03
C ASN A 30 -13.69 -0.57 10.23
N GLY A 31 -12.78 -0.02 11.04
CA GLY A 31 -12.27 -0.66 12.25
C GLY A 31 -11.27 -1.80 12.00
N HIS A 32 -10.67 -1.87 10.80
CA HIS A 32 -9.63 -2.86 10.51
C HIS A 32 -8.24 -2.35 10.87
N LYS A 33 -7.37 -3.25 11.31
CA LYS A 33 -5.94 -2.96 11.47
C LYS A 33 -5.27 -3.08 10.10
N VAL A 34 -4.82 -1.96 9.55
CA VAL A 34 -4.17 -1.90 8.23
C VAL A 34 -2.67 -1.73 8.39
N ILE A 35 -1.89 -2.58 7.72
CA ILE A 35 -0.46 -2.42 7.50
C ILE A 35 -0.30 -2.04 6.03
N PHE A 36 0.34 -0.91 5.76
CA PHE A 36 0.49 -0.38 4.40
C PHE A 36 1.94 -0.49 3.97
N HIS A 37 2.18 -1.13 2.84
CA HIS A 37 3.49 -1.28 2.22
C HIS A 37 3.52 -0.58 0.88
N ASP A 38 4.49 0.30 0.67
CA ASP A 38 4.80 0.90 -0.62
C ASP A 38 6.17 0.41 -1.06
N LEU A 39 6.21 -0.61 -1.92
CA LEU A 39 7.44 -1.32 -2.28
C LEU A 39 8.49 -0.39 -2.90
N TYR A 40 8.06 0.63 -3.65
CA TYR A 40 8.98 1.59 -4.26
C TYR A 40 9.54 2.57 -3.23
N LYS A 41 8.70 3.09 -2.31
CA LYS A 41 9.21 3.95 -1.22
C LYS A 41 10.06 3.19 -0.22
N GLU A 42 9.72 1.93 0.05
CA GLU A 42 10.45 1.04 0.94
C GLU A 42 11.74 0.50 0.32
N LYS A 43 11.96 0.74 -0.98
CA LYS A 43 13.10 0.19 -1.74
C LYS A 43 13.20 -1.33 -1.55
N PHE A 44 12.05 -1.99 -1.64
CA PHE A 44 11.96 -3.44 -1.54
C PHE A 44 12.84 -4.07 -2.62
N ASP A 45 13.72 -4.99 -2.22
CA ASP A 45 14.53 -5.78 -3.14
C ASP A 45 13.66 -6.89 -3.74
N PRO A 46 13.36 -6.85 -5.06
CA PRO A 46 12.51 -7.86 -5.68
C PRO A 46 13.29 -9.12 -6.08
N LEU A 47 14.63 -9.12 -5.97
CA LEU A 47 15.45 -10.26 -6.37
C LEU A 47 15.50 -11.30 -5.25
N LEU A 48 15.41 -12.57 -5.65
CA LEU A 48 15.53 -13.71 -4.73
C LEU A 48 16.99 -14.17 -4.56
N TYR A 49 17.91 -13.66 -5.40
CA TYR A 49 19.26 -14.17 -5.60
C TYR A 49 20.31 -13.06 -5.54
#